data_AF-A0A8C5TI02-F1
#
_entry.id   AF-A0A8C5TI02-F1
#
_cell.length_a   1.000
_cell.length_b   1.000
_cell.length_c   1.000
_cell.angle_alpha   90.00
_cell.angle_beta   90.00
_cell.angle_gamma   90.00
#
_symmetry.space_group_name_H-M   'P 1'
#
loop_
_entity.id
_entity.type
_entity.pdbx_description
1 polymer ?
#
loop_
_entity_poly.entity_id
_entity_poly.type
_entity_poly.pdbx_seq_one_letter_code
_entity_poly.pdbx_strand_id
1 'polypeptide(L)'
;LPFSLTYVVVHFVHAFSPFQIFATEGTKLASALHALSDQVHDDDKPLLVLEAEKLISMCKELHITAKASAQGKSATFTKVDACILKTRNVMTLLCQLLPLCSKILRKSLENHVTNMTFLESK
;
A
#
# COMPACT_ATOMS: atom_id res chain seq x y z
N LEU A 1 -25.10 -14.15 -31.41
CA LEU A 1 -24.10 -14.72 -30.47
C LEU A 1 -22.89 -13.83 -30.07
N PRO A 2 -22.87 -12.48 -30.22
CA PRO A 2 -21.76 -11.67 -29.67
C PRO A 2 -22.00 -11.11 -28.24
N PHE A 3 -23.25 -11.05 -27.76
CA PHE A 3 -23.58 -10.36 -26.51
C PHE A 3 -23.13 -11.07 -25.22
N SER A 4 -22.90 -12.39 -25.24
CA SER A 4 -22.53 -13.15 -24.04
C SER A 4 -21.05 -12.95 -23.66
N LEU A 5 -20.15 -12.81 -24.64
CA LEU A 5 -18.73 -12.51 -24.35
C LEU A 5 -18.57 -11.11 -23.74
N THR A 6 -19.29 -10.10 -24.23
CA THR A 6 -19.20 -8.73 -23.70
C THR A 6 -19.64 -8.67 -22.24
N TYR A 7 -20.72 -9.38 -21.88
CA TYR A 7 -21.22 -9.38 -20.49
C TYR A 7 -20.25 -10.05 -19.52
N VAL A 8 -19.63 -11.16 -19.94
CA VAL A 8 -18.60 -11.86 -19.16
C VAL A 8 -17.35 -10.98 -19.04
N VAL A 9 -16.87 -10.36 -20.13
CA VAL A 9 -15.70 -9.48 -20.10
C VAL A 9 -15.92 -8.24 -19.22
N VAL A 10 -17.10 -7.62 -19.27
CA VAL A 10 -17.44 -6.46 -18.42
C VAL A 10 -17.49 -6.86 -16.95
N HIS A 11 -18.12 -7.98 -16.60
CA HIS A 11 -18.20 -8.46 -15.22
C HIS A 11 -16.81 -8.85 -14.67
N PHE A 12 -15.92 -9.35 -15.53
CA PHE A 12 -14.55 -9.71 -15.18
C PHE A 12 -13.62 -8.51 -15.00
N VAL A 13 -13.67 -7.52 -15.90
CA VAL A 13 -12.86 -6.30 -15.79
C VAL A 13 -13.28 -5.47 -14.58
N HIS A 14 -14.58 -5.43 -14.27
CA HIS A 14 -15.07 -4.72 -13.09
C HIS A 14 -14.63 -5.39 -11.77
N ALA A 15 -14.57 -6.72 -11.72
CA ALA A 15 -14.21 -7.46 -10.50
C ALA A 15 -12.76 -7.25 -10.05
N PHE A 16 -11.82 -7.06 -10.98
CA PHE A 16 -10.39 -6.92 -10.66
C PHE A 16 -9.87 -5.48 -10.65
N SER A 17 -10.65 -4.52 -11.15
CA SER A 17 -10.26 -3.10 -11.15
C SER A 17 -9.98 -2.56 -9.73
N PRO A 18 -10.81 -2.82 -8.69
CA PRO A 18 -10.56 -2.31 -7.35
C PRO A 18 -9.23 -2.78 -6.74
N PHE A 19 -8.85 -4.05 -6.98
CA PHE A 19 -7.58 -4.58 -6.48
C PHE A 19 -6.36 -3.92 -7.13
N GLN A 20 -6.46 -3.58 -8.42
CA GLN A 20 -5.40 -2.88 -9.16
C GLN A 20 -5.26 -1.44 -8.67
N ILE A 21 -6.38 -0.74 -8.47
CA ILE A 21 -6.39 0.62 -7.91
C ILE A 21 -5.79 0.60 -6.50
N PHE A 22 -6.22 -0.33 -5.65
CA PHE A 22 -5.70 -0.49 -4.30
C PHE A 22 -4.19 -0.75 -4.27
N ALA A 23 -3.69 -1.66 -5.12
CA ALA A 23 -2.26 -1.91 -5.25
C ALA A 23 -1.48 -0.66 -5.71
N THR A 24 -2.07 0.14 -6.61
CA THR A 24 -1.47 1.38 -7.11
C THR A 24 -1.36 2.42 -6.00
N GLU A 25 -2.44 2.64 -5.25
CA GLU A 25 -2.44 3.58 -4.11
C GLU A 25 -1.50 3.11 -2.99
N GLY A 26 -1.44 1.81 -2.71
CA GLY A 26 -0.49 1.25 -1.75
C GLY A 26 0.97 1.49 -2.15
N THR A 27 1.27 1.44 -3.46
CA THR A 27 2.62 1.76 -3.97
C THR A 27 2.92 3.26 -3.82
N LYS A 28 1.97 4.15 -4.10
CA LYS A 28 2.14 5.59 -3.87
C LYS A 28 2.36 5.91 -2.38
N LEU A 29 1.64 5.22 -1.51
CA LEU A 29 1.84 5.33 -0.07
C LEU A 29 3.26 4.92 0.31
N ALA A 30 3.78 3.81 -0.22
CA ALA A 30 5.17 3.42 0.03
C ALA A 30 6.17 4.49 -0.43
N SER A 31 5.95 5.12 -1.58
CA SER A 31 6.77 6.28 -2.01
C SER A 31 6.69 7.44 -1.03
N ALA A 32 5.51 7.73 -0.48
CA ALA A 32 5.36 8.75 0.56
C ALA A 32 6.06 8.36 1.87
N LEU A 33 6.09 7.07 2.23
CA LEU A 33 6.83 6.56 3.39
C LEU A 33 8.35 6.70 3.19
N HIS A 34 8.86 6.47 1.98
CA HIS A 34 10.27 6.75 1.67
C HIS A 34 10.58 8.24 1.81
N ALA A 35 9.75 9.12 1.25
CA ALA A 35 9.92 10.57 1.38
C ALA A 35 9.83 11.04 2.85
N LEU A 36 9.00 10.38 3.67
CA LEU A 36 8.99 10.59 5.11
C LEU A 36 10.31 10.13 5.74
N SER A 37 10.80 8.95 5.39
CA SER A 37 12.03 8.39 5.95
C SER A 37 13.28 9.25 5.68
N ASP A 38 13.28 10.02 4.59
CA ASP A 38 14.35 10.98 4.28
C ASP A 38 14.40 12.17 5.25
N GLN A 39 13.26 12.52 5.84
CA GLN A 39 13.15 13.59 6.83
C GLN A 39 13.47 13.13 8.25
N VAL A 40 13.51 11.80 8.47
CA VAL A 40 13.78 11.19 9.77
C VAL A 40 15.28 10.96 9.93
N HIS A 41 15.84 11.43 11.04
CA HIS A 41 17.26 11.25 11.42
C HIS A 41 17.44 10.23 12.56
N ASP A 42 16.38 9.47 12.85
CA ASP A 42 16.21 8.65 14.06
C ASP A 42 16.40 7.15 13.78
N ASP A 43 16.58 6.36 14.86
CA ASP A 43 16.70 4.89 14.86
C ASP A 43 15.46 4.19 14.27
N ASP A 44 14.33 4.88 14.20
CA ASP A 44 13.10 4.38 13.59
C ASP A 44 13.15 4.38 12.04
N LYS A 45 14.12 5.05 11.41
CA LYS A 45 14.25 5.16 9.93
C LYS A 45 14.42 3.80 9.23
N PRO A 46 15.35 2.91 9.62
CA PRO A 46 15.55 1.65 8.92
C PRO A 46 14.30 0.76 8.95
N LEU A 47 13.56 0.78 10.07
CA LEU A 47 12.31 0.05 10.20
C LEU A 47 11.24 0.60 9.25
N LEU A 48 11.11 1.93 9.15
CA LEU A 48 10.16 2.57 8.23
C LEU A 48 10.46 2.21 6.76
N VAL A 49 11.73 2.24 6.37
CA VAL A 49 12.18 1.86 5.01
C VAL A 49 11.87 0.39 4.74
N LEU A 50 12.16 -0.50 5.70
CA LEU A 50 11.90 -1.94 5.54
C LEU A 50 10.42 -2.23 5.31
N GLU A 51 9.54 -1.62 6.11
CA GLU A 51 8.09 -1.82 5.97
C GLU A 51 7.53 -1.17 4.70
N ALA A 52 8.13 -0.07 4.22
CA ALA A 52 7.80 0.53 2.93
C ALA A 52 8.17 -0.40 1.75
N GLU A 53 9.36 -1.00 1.75
CA GLU A 53 9.78 -1.95 0.73
C GLU A 53 8.91 -3.22 0.72
N LYS A 54 8.54 -3.70 1.91
CA LYS A 54 7.60 -4.81 2.06
C LYS A 54 6.23 -4.46 1.49
N LEU A 55 5.73 -3.26 1.75
CA LEU A 55 4.47 -2.76 1.17
C LEU A 55 4.54 -2.74 -0.37
N ILE A 56 5.63 -2.25 -0.95
CA ILE A 56 5.85 -2.26 -2.41
C ILE A 56 5.78 -3.68 -2.97
N SER A 57 6.49 -4.62 -2.36
CA SER A 57 6.50 -6.02 -2.78
C SER A 57 5.09 -6.62 -2.79
N MET A 58 4.34 -6.44 -1.69
CA MET A 58 2.99 -6.98 -1.56
C MET A 58 2.00 -6.34 -2.55
N CYS A 59 2.10 -5.03 -2.79
CA CYS A 59 1.29 -4.33 -3.78
C CYS A 59 1.62 -4.78 -5.20
N LYS A 60 2.90 -5.01 -5.53
CA LYS A 60 3.32 -5.56 -6.83
C LYS A 60 2.72 -6.96 -7.05
N GLU A 61 2.78 -7.83 -6.06
CA GLU A 61 2.18 -9.17 -6.14
C GLU A 61 0.66 -9.12 -6.33
N LEU A 62 -0.04 -8.25 -5.60
CA LEU A 62 -1.48 -8.05 -5.77
C LEU A 62 -1.80 -7.55 -7.19
N HIS A 63 -1.02 -6.61 -7.71
CA HIS A 63 -1.21 -6.06 -9.04
C HIS A 63 -1.00 -7.10 -10.13
N ILE A 64 0.06 -7.91 -10.03
CA ILE A 64 0.33 -9.03 -10.94
C ILE A 64 -0.83 -10.04 -10.87
N THR A 65 -1.23 -10.43 -9.67
CA THR A 65 -2.33 -11.38 -9.46
C THR A 65 -3.63 -10.86 -10.06
N ALA A 66 -3.95 -9.58 -9.85
CA ALA A 66 -5.18 -8.97 -10.38
C ALA A 66 -5.16 -8.83 -11.91
N LYS A 67 -3.99 -8.63 -12.52
CA LYS A 67 -3.82 -8.52 -13.98
C LYS A 67 -3.71 -9.87 -14.71
N ALA A 68 -3.34 -10.94 -14.01
CA ALA A 68 -3.24 -12.27 -14.60
C ALA A 68 -4.55 -12.67 -15.30
N SER A 69 -4.46 -13.28 -16.48
CA SER A 69 -5.63 -13.84 -17.14
C SER A 69 -6.14 -15.05 -16.36
N ALA A 70 -7.47 -15.21 -16.27
CA ALA A 70 -8.10 -16.40 -15.73
C ALA A 70 -9.13 -16.89 -16.74
N GLN A 71 -9.02 -18.16 -17.15
CA GLN A 71 -9.96 -18.78 -18.07
C GLN A 71 -10.80 -19.81 -17.30
N GLY A 72 -12.11 -19.71 -17.45
CA GLY A 72 -13.06 -20.57 -16.75
C GLY A 72 -13.41 -20.08 -15.33
N LYS A 73 -14.56 -20.56 -14.84
CA LYS A 73 -15.16 -20.08 -13.57
C LYS A 73 -14.27 -20.39 -12.36
N SER A 74 -13.79 -21.63 -12.22
CA SER A 74 -12.99 -22.05 -11.06
C SER A 74 -11.67 -21.26 -10.91
N ALA A 75 -10.93 -21.07 -12.01
CA ALA A 75 -9.71 -20.27 -12.01
C ALA A 75 -9.99 -18.80 -11.62
N THR A 76 -11.15 -18.28 -12.02
CA THR A 76 -11.58 -16.92 -11.67
C THR A 76 -11.84 -16.78 -10.17
N PHE A 77 -12.61 -17.69 -9.58
CA PHE A 77 -12.87 -17.68 -8.14
C PHE A 77 -11.57 -17.79 -7.33
N THR A 78 -10.70 -18.71 -7.73
CA THR A 78 -9.37 -18.87 -7.10
C THR A 78 -8.55 -17.58 -7.16
N LYS A 79 -8.58 -16.88 -8.31
CA LYS A 79 -7.90 -15.59 -8.47
C LYS A 79 -8.50 -14.50 -7.58
N VAL A 80 -9.83 -14.44 -7.46
CA VAL A 80 -10.52 -13.51 -6.55
C VAL A 80 -10.11 -13.78 -5.10
N ASP A 81 -10.14 -15.03 -4.65
CA ASP A 81 -9.73 -15.41 -3.29
C ASP A 81 -8.28 -15.04 -3.01
N ALA A 82 -7.38 -15.25 -3.98
CA ALA A 82 -5.99 -14.84 -3.88
C ALA A 82 -5.83 -13.31 -3.78
N CYS A 83 -6.63 -12.53 -4.50
CA CYS A 83 -6.63 -11.06 -4.42
C CYS A 83 -7.17 -10.56 -3.07
N ILE A 84 -8.20 -11.21 -2.53
CA ILE A 84 -8.75 -10.89 -1.20
C ILE A 84 -7.70 -11.15 -0.13
N LEU A 85 -7.04 -12.31 -0.16
CA LEU A 85 -6.00 -12.66 0.80
C LEU A 85 -4.81 -11.68 0.73
N LYS A 86 -4.34 -11.36 -0.47
CA LYS A 86 -3.25 -10.39 -0.66
C LYS A 86 -3.63 -8.99 -0.16
N THR A 87 -4.85 -8.53 -0.45
CA THR A 87 -5.38 -7.26 0.07
C THR A 87 -5.42 -7.27 1.60
N ARG A 88 -5.88 -8.35 2.23
CA ARG A 88 -5.88 -8.48 3.70
C ARG A 88 -4.47 -8.35 4.28
N ASN A 89 -3.48 -8.98 3.65
CA ASN A 89 -2.10 -8.90 4.11
C ASN A 89 -1.58 -7.47 4.01
N VAL A 90 -1.85 -6.77 2.90
CA VAL A 90 -1.49 -5.35 2.74
C VAL A 90 -2.15 -4.51 3.83
N MET A 91 -3.46 -4.66 4.05
CA MET A 91 -4.19 -3.94 5.10
C MET A 91 -3.61 -4.21 6.50
N THR A 92 -3.23 -5.45 6.78
CA THR A 92 -2.59 -5.82 8.06
C THR A 92 -1.27 -5.06 8.26
N LEU A 93 -0.44 -4.98 7.21
CA LEU A 93 0.79 -4.21 7.23
C LEU A 93 0.52 -2.71 7.43
N LEU A 94 -0.50 -2.16 6.76
CA LEU A 94 -0.89 -0.76 6.94
C LEU A 94 -1.32 -0.45 8.39
N CYS A 95 -2.05 -1.35 9.03
CA CYS A 95 -2.39 -1.23 10.44
C CYS A 95 -1.16 -1.19 11.35
N GLN A 96 -0.08 -1.89 10.99
CA GLN A 96 1.20 -1.88 11.73
C GLN A 96 2.03 -0.61 11.46
N LEU A 97 1.95 -0.09 10.22
CA LEU A 97 2.62 1.14 9.82
C LEU A 97 2.02 2.40 10.47
N LEU A 98 0.71 2.44 10.69
CA LEU A 98 0.01 3.60 11.25
C LEU A 98 0.62 4.10 12.59
N PRO A 99 0.83 3.24 13.60
CA PRO A 99 1.50 3.64 14.85
C PRO A 99 2.94 4.13 14.64
N LEU A 100 3.69 3.48 13.74
CA LEU A 100 5.09 3.85 13.45
C LEU A 100 5.16 5.26 12.85
N CYS A 101 4.37 5.52 11.80
CA CYS A 101 4.27 6.84 11.20
C CYS A 101 3.81 7.90 12.21
N SER A 102 2.83 7.56 13.06
CA SER A 102 2.34 8.48 14.09
C SER A 102 3.41 8.84 15.12
N LYS A 103 4.20 7.86 15.55
CA LYS A 103 5.34 8.07 16.47
C LYS A 103 6.39 9.00 15.83
N ILE A 104 6.76 8.72 14.59
CA ILE A 104 7.76 9.48 13.83
C ILE A 104 7.32 10.93 13.61
N LEU A 105 6.07 11.14 13.16
CA LEU A 105 5.53 12.47 12.93
C LEU A 105 5.47 13.30 14.21
N ARG A 106 5.12 12.69 15.34
CA ARG A 106 5.10 13.37 16.65
C ARG A 106 6.49 13.85 17.06
N LYS A 107 7.50 12.98 16.96
CA LYS A 107 8.89 13.35 17.24
C LYS A 107 9.38 14.48 16.34
N SER A 108 9.05 14.43 15.06
CA SER A 108 9.41 15.50 14.10
C SER A 108 8.81 16.85 14.50
N LEU A 109 7.53 16.87 14.90
CA LEU A 109 6.86 18.08 15.37
C LEU A 109 7.48 18.62 16.68
N GLU A 110 7.75 17.74 17.65
CA GLU A 110 8.39 18.11 18.92
C GLU A 110 9.77 18.72 18.68
N ASN A 111 10.58 18.14 17.81
CA ASN A 111 11.89 18.69 17.43
C ASN A 111 11.76 20.07 16.78
N HIS A 112 10.74 20.29 15.95
CA HIS A 112 10.53 21.58 15.30
C HIS A 112 10.11 22.69 16.28
N VAL A 113 9.27 22.36 17.27
CA VAL A 113 8.87 23.30 18.34
C VAL A 113 10.04 23.62 19.27
N THR A 114 10.85 22.62 19.60
CA THR A 114 12.04 22.80 20.46
C THR A 114 13.10 23.67 19.78
N ASN A 115 13.28 23.53 18.46
CA ASN A 115 14.20 24.38 17.69
C ASN A 115 13.73 25.85 17.60
N MET A 116 12.42 26.12 17.51
CA MET A 116 11.90 27.49 17.52
C MET A 116 12.03 28.16 18.88
N THR A 117 11.73 27.44 19.97
CA THR A 117 11.90 27.97 21.34
C THR A 117 13.36 28.25 21.69
N PHE A 118 14.31 27.47 21.17
CA PHE A 118 15.74 27.73 21.34
C PHE A 118 16.22 28.99 20.59
N LEU A 119 15.64 29.27 19.41
CA LEU A 119 15.96 30.48 18.64
C LEU A 119 15.38 31.76 19.25
N GLU A 120 14.25 31.70 19.94
CA GLU A 120 13.70 32.85 20.70
C GLU A 120 14.46 33.11 22.02
N SER A 121 15.27 32.16 22.48
CA SER A 121 16.02 32.23 23.75
C SER A 121 17.45 32.76 23.60
N LYS A 122 17.84 33.22 22.40
CA LYS A 122 19.20 33.67 22.07
C LYS A 122 19.19 35.09 21.52
#